data_AF-A0A1S1HMX9-F1
#
_entry.id   AF-A0A1S1HMX9-F1
#
_cell.length_a   1.000
_cell.length_b   1.000
_cell.length_c   1.000
_cell.angle_alpha   90.00
_cell.angle_beta   90.00
_cell.angle_gamma   90.00
#
_symmetry.space_group_name_H-M   'P 1'
#
loop_
_entity.id
_entity.type
_entity.pdbx_description
1 polymer ?
#
loop_
_entity_poly.entity_id
_entity_poly.type
_entity_poly.pdbx_seq_one_letter_code
_entity_poly.pdbx_strand_id
1 'polypeptide(L)'
;MEDYELSLNIAKLSIKIKNGTNIEQNDLNYFFNNNDYLKIHSYNSHYTPNIYIPDATEKNKGNIIEVFRESDYNMKIHVNNDEINIKHGEKLYFKSNGQSWEQLSKIIHSKKPYKQGIPVVTLIGYYDPENQLQHFIAPALEGSYGMVYHPDAENQQGAFLRITLANGQINDYKLNQSRAVNNKMNKFHINIERKLSPIKAELFIKGKSILTQEIQLDNEELTTTINGITQ
;
A
#
# COMPACT_ATOMS: atom_id res chain seq x y z
N MET A 1 12.67 -23.02 14.59
CA MET A 1 11.85 -22.48 13.48
C MET A 1 12.51 -21.18 13.09
N GLU A 2 12.92 -21.01 11.84
CA GLU A 2 13.49 -19.73 11.38
C GLU A 2 12.36 -18.73 11.13
N ASP A 3 12.59 -17.46 11.46
CA ASP A 3 11.63 -16.39 11.24
C ASP A 3 11.47 -16.12 9.74
N TYR A 4 10.23 -16.16 9.25
CA TYR A 4 9.88 -15.87 7.86
C TYR A 4 9.19 -14.52 7.75
N GLU A 5 9.73 -13.61 6.94
CA GLU A 5 9.09 -12.33 6.64
C GLU A 5 8.14 -12.46 5.43
N LEU A 6 6.84 -12.31 5.68
CA LEU A 6 5.85 -12.21 4.61
C LEU A 6 5.95 -10.85 3.90
N SER A 7 6.35 -10.86 2.63
CA SER A 7 6.33 -9.67 1.79
C SER A 7 4.92 -9.41 1.23
N LEU A 8 4.34 -8.26 1.54
CA LEU A 8 3.13 -7.76 0.87
C LEU A 8 3.48 -7.12 -0.48
N ASN A 9 2.59 -7.33 -1.45
CA ASN A 9 2.53 -6.51 -2.65
C ASN A 9 1.94 -5.14 -2.29
N ILE A 10 2.81 -4.15 -2.07
CA ILE A 10 2.39 -2.75 -1.96
C ILE A 10 1.98 -2.24 -3.35
N ALA A 11 0.95 -1.40 -3.45
CA ALA A 11 0.77 -0.63 -4.69
C ALA A 11 1.95 0.29 -4.93
N LYS A 12 2.54 0.11 -6.11
CA LYS A 12 3.63 0.93 -6.63
C LYS A 12 3.05 1.83 -7.70
N LEU A 13 3.20 3.14 -7.57
CA LEU A 13 2.91 4.02 -8.68
C LEU A 13 4.08 3.98 -9.66
N SER A 14 3.84 3.54 -10.90
CA SER A 14 4.84 3.63 -11.96
C SER A 14 4.84 5.03 -12.55
N ILE A 15 5.95 5.75 -12.38
CA ILE A 15 6.14 7.09 -12.92
C ILE A 15 6.36 6.99 -14.44
N LYS A 16 5.58 7.75 -15.20
CA LYS A 16 5.73 7.85 -16.66
C LYS A 16 6.90 8.79 -16.96
N ILE A 17 7.94 8.26 -17.60
CA ILE A 17 9.12 9.02 -17.99
C ILE A 17 8.88 9.66 -19.36
N LYS A 18 9.07 10.97 -19.45
CA LYS A 18 9.21 11.65 -20.74
C LYS A 18 10.65 11.49 -21.22
N ASN A 19 10.81 11.05 -22.48
CA ASN A 19 12.12 10.69 -23.00
C ASN A 19 13.10 11.87 -22.98
N GLY A 20 14.30 11.64 -22.44
CA GLY A 20 15.39 12.60 -22.40
C GLY A 20 15.24 13.73 -21.38
N THR A 21 14.21 13.70 -20.53
CA THR A 21 14.00 14.73 -19.49
C THR A 21 14.34 14.21 -18.11
N ASN A 22 14.88 15.06 -17.25
CA ASN A 22 15.12 14.76 -15.84
C ASN A 22 13.80 14.51 -15.10
N ILE A 23 13.89 13.79 -13.98
CA ILE A 23 12.85 13.73 -12.97
C ILE A 23 13.32 14.58 -11.79
N GLU A 24 12.63 15.68 -11.52
CA GLU A 24 13.01 16.64 -10.49
C GLU A 24 12.40 16.28 -9.13
N GLN A 25 12.97 16.80 -8.03
CA GLN A 25 12.47 16.52 -6.68
C GLN A 25 10.98 16.88 -6.50
N ASN A 26 10.55 17.98 -7.13
CA ASN A 26 9.16 18.44 -7.08
C ASN A 26 8.19 17.46 -7.76
N ASP A 27 8.62 16.77 -8.83
CA ASP A 27 7.80 15.75 -9.49
C ASP A 27 7.55 14.58 -8.54
N LEU A 28 8.61 14.10 -7.87
CA LEU A 28 8.52 13.01 -6.91
C LEU A 28 7.70 13.39 -5.69
N ASN A 29 7.93 14.57 -5.12
CA ASN A 29 7.14 15.08 -3.99
C ASN A 29 5.65 15.18 -4.32
N TYR A 30 5.31 15.57 -5.55
CA TYR A 30 3.92 15.59 -6.01
C TYR A 30 3.30 14.18 -5.96
N PHE A 31 3.99 13.18 -6.49
CA PHE A 31 3.51 11.79 -6.48
C PHE A 31 3.43 11.19 -5.08
N PHE A 32 4.36 11.58 -4.19
CA PHE A 32 4.39 11.13 -2.80
C PHE A 32 3.22 11.63 -1.95
N ASN A 33 2.51 12.69 -2.36
CA ASN A 33 1.33 13.14 -1.62
C ASN A 33 0.23 12.07 -1.54
N ASN A 34 0.18 11.16 -2.53
CA ASN A 34 -0.84 10.13 -2.62
C ASN A 34 -0.26 8.72 -2.73
N ASN A 35 1.06 8.52 -2.66
CA ASN A 35 1.65 7.19 -2.83
C ASN A 35 2.89 7.10 -1.95
N ASP A 36 3.11 5.97 -1.29
CA ASP A 36 4.30 5.81 -0.44
C ASP A 36 5.37 5.00 -1.16
N TYR A 37 5.07 4.51 -2.38
CA TYR A 37 5.97 3.71 -3.20
C TYR A 37 5.91 4.19 -4.65
N LEU A 38 7.02 4.74 -5.11
CA LEU A 38 7.21 5.12 -6.51
C LEU A 38 8.13 4.13 -7.21
N LYS A 39 7.78 3.77 -8.45
CA LYS A 39 8.61 2.96 -9.34
C LYS A 39 8.98 3.80 -10.56
N ILE A 40 10.27 3.90 -10.83
CA ILE A 40 10.83 4.57 -12.00
C ILE A 40 11.48 3.48 -12.85
N HIS A 41 10.97 3.28 -14.06
CA HIS A 41 11.47 2.26 -14.98
C HIS A 41 11.91 2.91 -16.27
N SER A 42 13.23 3.01 -16.45
CA SER A 42 13.88 3.59 -17.62
C SER A 42 14.16 2.50 -18.65
N TYR A 43 13.65 2.66 -19.86
CA TYR A 43 13.89 1.77 -21.02
C TYR A 43 14.02 2.61 -22.30
N ASN A 44 14.39 1.98 -23.41
CA ASN A 44 14.61 2.71 -24.67
C ASN A 44 13.35 3.50 -25.09
N SER A 45 13.57 4.75 -25.51
CA SER A 45 12.53 5.76 -25.78
C SER A 45 11.72 6.27 -24.58
N HIS A 46 12.01 5.81 -23.35
CA HIS A 46 11.45 6.31 -22.09
C HIS A 46 12.56 6.44 -21.04
N TYR A 47 13.63 7.11 -21.44
CA TYR A 47 14.84 7.30 -20.62
C TYR A 47 14.83 8.67 -19.92
N THR A 48 15.41 8.73 -18.72
CA THR A 48 15.68 9.98 -17.99
C THR A 48 17.18 10.07 -17.65
N PRO A 49 17.85 11.21 -17.86
CA PRO A 49 19.28 11.35 -17.56
C PRO A 49 19.58 11.42 -16.06
N ASN A 50 18.76 12.18 -15.32
CA ASN A 50 18.93 12.43 -13.91
C ASN A 50 17.61 12.22 -13.17
N ILE A 51 17.69 11.55 -12.04
CA ILE A 51 16.59 11.44 -11.07
C ILE A 51 17.06 12.16 -9.81
N TYR A 52 16.37 13.22 -9.41
CA TYR A 52 16.65 13.94 -8.18
C TYR A 52 15.69 13.49 -7.09
N ILE A 53 16.17 12.62 -6.19
CA ILE A 53 15.39 12.15 -5.04
C ILE A 53 15.21 13.32 -4.06
N PRO A 54 13.98 13.61 -3.57
CA PRO A 54 13.74 14.71 -2.64
C PRO A 54 14.41 14.46 -1.29
N ASP A 55 14.72 15.52 -0.55
CA ASP A 55 15.28 15.39 0.79
C ASP A 55 14.39 14.55 1.71
N ALA A 56 15.02 13.69 2.51
CA ALA A 56 14.32 12.89 3.50
C ALA A 56 13.87 13.79 4.66
N THR A 57 12.61 13.66 5.05
CA THR A 57 11.98 14.41 6.15
C THR A 57 10.99 13.50 6.87
N GLU A 58 10.59 13.82 8.09
CA GLU A 58 9.57 13.03 8.81
C GLU A 58 8.26 12.87 7.99
N LYS A 59 7.94 13.81 7.08
CA LYS A 59 6.77 13.70 6.18
C LYS A 59 6.87 12.53 5.20
N ASN A 60 8.06 12.20 4.71
CA ASN A 60 8.27 11.12 3.74
C ASN A 60 8.90 9.87 4.38
N LYS A 61 8.96 9.80 5.70
CA LYS A 61 9.44 8.63 6.43
C LYS A 61 8.66 7.38 6.04
N GLY A 62 9.39 6.33 5.66
CA GLY A 62 8.83 5.08 5.17
C GLY A 62 8.52 5.06 3.67
N ASN A 63 8.56 6.19 2.98
CA ASN A 63 8.39 6.23 1.52
C ASN A 63 9.53 5.48 0.83
N ILE A 64 9.19 4.91 -0.33
CA ILE A 64 10.05 4.03 -1.11
C ILE A 64 10.16 4.52 -2.55
N ILE A 65 11.37 4.47 -3.09
CA ILE A 65 11.65 4.62 -4.52
C ILE A 65 12.33 3.35 -5.02
N GLU A 66 11.73 2.72 -6.03
CA GLU A 66 12.36 1.69 -6.84
C GLU A 66 12.80 2.30 -8.16
N VAL A 67 14.08 2.16 -8.51
CA VAL A 67 14.62 2.59 -9.81
C VAL A 67 15.12 1.37 -10.55
N PHE A 68 14.60 1.15 -11.76
CA PHE A 68 15.04 0.09 -12.65
C PHE A 68 15.52 0.68 -13.97
N ARG A 69 16.77 0.39 -14.34
CA ARG A 69 17.35 0.78 -15.63
C ARG A 69 17.45 -0.41 -16.57
N GLU A 70 16.71 -0.38 -17.67
CA GLU A 70 16.86 -1.23 -18.85
C GLU A 70 17.25 -0.44 -20.10
N SER A 71 17.35 0.89 -20.03
CA SER A 71 17.82 1.71 -21.15
C SER A 71 19.33 1.56 -21.36
N ASP A 72 19.75 1.71 -22.61
CA ASP A 72 21.17 1.68 -22.98
C ASP A 72 21.88 2.98 -22.56
N TYR A 73 21.13 4.06 -22.34
CA TYR A 73 21.64 5.36 -21.93
C TYR A 73 21.98 5.41 -20.44
N ASN A 74 23.09 6.07 -20.11
CA ASN A 74 23.52 6.26 -18.72
C ASN A 74 22.57 7.15 -17.96
N MET A 75 22.28 6.78 -16.72
CA MET A 75 21.37 7.50 -15.82
C MET A 75 22.04 7.70 -14.47
N LYS A 76 21.82 8.88 -13.89
CA LYS A 76 22.33 9.29 -12.57
C LYS A 76 21.18 9.46 -11.59
N ILE A 77 21.38 9.02 -10.36
CA ILE A 77 20.45 9.22 -9.26
C ILE A 77 21.13 10.12 -8.25
N HIS A 78 20.54 11.28 -7.98
CA HIS A 78 21.01 12.23 -6.98
C HIS A 78 20.20 12.00 -5.69
N VAL A 79 20.87 11.59 -4.61
CA VAL A 79 20.23 11.19 -3.34
C VAL A 79 21.17 11.46 -2.17
N ASN A 80 20.65 12.01 -1.06
CA ASN A 80 21.45 12.37 0.13
C ASN A 80 22.70 13.23 -0.18
N ASN A 81 22.63 14.12 -1.18
CA ASN A 81 23.76 14.89 -1.73
C ASN A 81 24.86 14.07 -2.45
N ASP A 82 24.64 12.77 -2.65
CA ASP A 82 25.52 11.90 -3.43
C ASP A 82 24.94 11.66 -4.84
N GLU A 83 25.82 11.24 -5.76
CA GLU A 83 25.46 10.82 -7.12
C GLU A 83 25.76 9.34 -7.30
N ILE A 84 24.74 8.57 -7.70
CA ILE A 84 24.85 7.14 -7.97
C ILE A 84 24.65 6.91 -9.47
N ASN A 85 25.64 6.25 -10.10
CA ASN A 85 25.53 5.77 -11.47
C ASN A 85 24.95 4.35 -11.47
N ILE A 86 23.70 4.21 -11.91
CA ILE A 86 23.01 2.91 -11.98
C ILE A 86 23.36 2.17 -13.27
N LYS A 87 23.69 0.88 -13.17
CA LYS A 87 24.10 0.04 -14.31
C LYS A 87 22.89 -0.44 -15.11
N HIS A 88 23.14 -0.81 -16.37
CA HIS A 88 22.11 -1.46 -17.19
C HIS A 88 21.69 -2.80 -16.56
N GLY A 89 20.39 -3.07 -16.50
CA GLY A 89 19.79 -4.25 -15.87
C GLY A 89 19.69 -4.16 -14.34
N GLU A 90 20.17 -3.08 -13.72
CA GLU A 90 20.22 -2.95 -12.25
C GLU A 90 18.92 -2.36 -11.70
N LYS A 91 18.51 -2.87 -10.53
CA LYS A 91 17.43 -2.33 -9.71
C LYS A 91 17.99 -1.82 -8.39
N LEU A 92 17.69 -0.57 -8.07
CA LEU A 92 18.01 0.04 -6.79
C LEU A 92 16.73 0.40 -6.04
N TYR A 93 16.79 0.29 -4.72
CA TYR A 93 15.69 0.61 -3.82
C TYR A 93 16.17 1.60 -2.78
N PHE A 94 15.37 2.63 -2.51
CA PHE A 94 15.64 3.61 -1.49
C PHE A 94 14.43 3.70 -0.56
N LYS A 95 14.66 3.73 0.75
CA LYS A 95 13.62 3.94 1.76
C LYS A 95 14.00 5.11 2.66
N SER A 96 13.12 6.09 2.80
CA SER A 96 13.36 7.21 3.72
C SER A 96 13.18 6.76 5.17
N ASN A 97 14.13 7.10 6.04
CA ASN A 97 14.00 6.93 7.49
C ASN A 97 13.49 8.21 8.20
N GLY A 98 13.23 9.28 7.44
CA GLY A 98 12.83 10.60 7.95
C GLY A 98 13.97 11.63 8.01
N GLN A 99 15.22 11.21 7.80
CA GLN A 99 16.42 12.06 7.83
C GLN A 99 17.33 11.83 6.62
N SER A 100 17.41 10.59 6.14
CA SER A 100 18.12 10.20 4.92
C SER A 100 17.37 9.08 4.18
N TRP A 101 17.75 8.85 2.93
CA TRP A 101 17.32 7.70 2.16
C TRP A 101 18.31 6.55 2.31
N GLU A 102 17.85 5.43 2.87
CA GLU A 102 18.64 4.21 3.00
C GLU A 102 18.52 3.38 1.71
N GLN A 103 19.66 3.03 1.11
CA GLN A 103 19.67 2.11 -0.03
C GLN A 103 19.48 0.67 0.45
N LEU A 104 18.57 -0.06 -0.18
CA LEU A 104 18.21 -1.43 0.18
C LEU A 104 18.51 -2.38 -0.99
N SER A 105 18.91 -3.62 -0.68
CA SER A 105 19.11 -4.67 -1.69
C SER A 105 17.79 -5.23 -2.23
N LYS A 106 16.73 -5.16 -1.43
CA LYS A 106 15.34 -5.49 -1.79
C LYS A 106 14.37 -4.73 -0.88
N ILE A 107 13.16 -4.49 -1.35
CA ILE A 107 12.06 -4.03 -0.49
C ILE A 107 11.38 -5.24 0.11
N ILE A 108 11.43 -5.35 1.43
CA ILE A 108 10.54 -6.22 2.19
C ILE A 108 9.50 -5.33 2.86
N HIS A 109 8.24 -5.53 2.50
CA HIS A 109 7.13 -4.91 3.22
C HIS A 109 6.42 -5.98 4.00
N SER A 110 6.71 -6.06 5.29
CA SER A 110 5.99 -6.94 6.19
C SER A 110 4.95 -6.13 6.95
N LYS A 111 3.67 -6.36 6.66
CA LYS A 111 2.63 -6.13 7.69
C LYS A 111 2.65 -7.39 8.55
N LYS A 112 3.08 -7.26 9.79
CA LYS A 112 3.00 -8.32 10.79
C LYS A 112 1.61 -8.26 11.42
N PRO A 113 0.87 -9.37 11.46
CA PRO A 113 -0.38 -9.38 12.19
C PRO A 113 -0.11 -9.22 13.69
N TYR A 114 -0.89 -8.38 14.36
CA TYR A 114 -0.73 -8.15 15.80
C TYR A 114 -1.50 -9.18 16.64
N LYS A 115 -2.48 -9.86 16.04
CA LYS A 115 -3.12 -11.08 16.56
C LYS A 115 -3.29 -12.11 15.44
N GLN A 116 -3.19 -13.38 15.80
CA GLN A 116 -3.28 -14.51 14.89
C GLN A 116 -4.16 -15.59 15.52
N GLY A 117 -4.88 -16.33 14.68
CA GLY A 117 -5.71 -17.45 15.11
C GLY A 117 -6.93 -17.05 15.93
N ILE A 118 -7.49 -15.87 15.62
CA ILE A 118 -8.68 -15.35 16.30
C ILE A 118 -9.87 -15.31 15.33
N PRO A 119 -11.11 -15.26 15.83
CA PRO A 119 -12.27 -14.98 15.01
C PRO A 119 -12.20 -13.59 14.34
N VAL A 120 -12.48 -13.54 13.05
CA VAL A 120 -12.39 -12.34 12.22
C VAL A 120 -13.67 -12.09 11.44
N VAL A 121 -13.93 -10.82 11.18
CA VAL A 121 -14.87 -10.34 10.16
C VAL A 121 -14.05 -9.90 8.97
N THR A 122 -14.25 -10.58 7.85
CA THR A 122 -13.53 -10.38 6.60
C THR A 122 -14.39 -9.54 5.66
N LEU A 123 -13.87 -8.38 5.28
CA LEU A 123 -14.48 -7.49 4.31
C LEU A 123 -13.76 -7.63 2.98
N ILE A 124 -14.52 -7.90 1.92
CA ILE A 124 -14.03 -7.98 0.55
C ILE A 124 -14.84 -7.07 -0.36
N GLY A 125 -14.21 -6.59 -1.42
CA GLY A 125 -14.91 -5.77 -2.40
C GLY A 125 -14.00 -5.24 -3.48
N TYR A 126 -14.60 -4.39 -4.31
CA TYR A 126 -13.95 -3.75 -5.43
C TYR A 126 -14.17 -2.24 -5.38
N TYR A 127 -13.15 -1.50 -5.76
CA TYR A 127 -13.20 -0.04 -5.80
C TYR A 127 -12.34 0.49 -6.93
N ASP A 128 -12.59 1.74 -7.30
CA ASP A 128 -11.82 2.43 -8.31
C ASP A 128 -11.35 3.77 -7.74
N PRO A 129 -10.04 3.94 -7.46
CA PRO A 129 -9.53 5.18 -6.86
C PRO A 129 -9.70 6.42 -7.78
N GLU A 130 -9.95 6.21 -9.07
CA GLU A 130 -10.25 7.28 -10.02
C GLU A 130 -11.73 7.68 -10.03
N ASN A 131 -12.60 6.90 -9.36
CA ASN A 131 -14.03 7.14 -9.24
C ASN A 131 -14.75 7.26 -10.60
N GLN A 132 -14.40 6.38 -11.55
CA GLN A 132 -15.03 6.30 -12.88
C GLN A 132 -15.74 4.97 -13.11
N LEU A 133 -15.32 3.91 -12.42
CA LEU A 133 -15.97 2.59 -12.43
C LEU A 133 -16.83 2.41 -11.18
N GLN A 134 -17.71 1.42 -11.22
CA GLN A 134 -18.56 1.07 -10.08
C GLN A 134 -17.72 0.62 -8.87
N HIS A 135 -18.32 0.71 -7.68
CA HIS A 135 -17.76 0.22 -6.42
C HIS A 135 -18.68 -0.83 -5.81
N PHE A 136 -18.11 -1.74 -5.03
CA PHE A 136 -18.86 -2.80 -4.37
C PHE A 136 -18.18 -3.23 -3.08
N ILE A 137 -18.95 -3.32 -2.00
CA ILE A 137 -18.56 -3.95 -0.74
C ILE A 137 -19.49 -5.16 -0.59
N ALA A 138 -18.92 -6.37 -0.51
CA ALA A 138 -19.71 -7.56 -0.28
C ALA A 138 -20.26 -7.58 1.16
N PRO A 139 -21.32 -8.35 1.45
CA PRO A 139 -21.67 -8.69 2.82
C PRO A 139 -20.45 -9.21 3.58
N ALA A 140 -20.37 -8.86 4.86
CA ALA A 140 -19.25 -9.26 5.70
C ALA A 140 -19.20 -10.79 5.85
N LEU A 141 -17.99 -11.35 5.82
CA LEU A 141 -17.76 -12.79 5.95
C LEU A 141 -17.18 -13.08 7.33
N GLU A 142 -17.77 -14.01 8.07
CA GLU A 142 -17.30 -14.39 9.40
C GLU A 142 -16.40 -15.62 9.33
N GLY A 143 -15.22 -15.55 9.95
CA GLY A 143 -14.25 -16.65 10.01
C GLY A 143 -13.84 -16.94 11.45
N SER A 144 -13.77 -18.21 11.82
CA SER A 144 -13.37 -18.62 13.18
C SER A 144 -11.87 -18.46 13.45
N TYR A 145 -11.05 -18.41 12.40
CA TYR A 145 -9.60 -18.33 12.49
C TYR A 145 -9.03 -17.41 11.42
N GLY A 146 -8.34 -16.35 11.85
CA GLY A 146 -7.68 -15.42 10.94
C GLY A 146 -6.62 -14.57 11.63
N MET A 147 -6.02 -13.70 10.84
CA MET A 147 -5.01 -12.74 11.26
C MET A 147 -5.55 -11.33 11.08
N VAL A 148 -5.21 -10.43 12.01
CA VAL A 148 -5.62 -9.02 11.97
C VAL A 148 -4.41 -8.10 12.05
N TYR A 149 -4.55 -6.94 11.43
CA TYR A 149 -3.50 -5.95 11.25
C TYR A 149 -3.93 -4.62 11.85
N HIS A 150 -2.97 -3.80 12.28
CA HIS A 150 -3.30 -2.47 12.78
C HIS A 150 -3.98 -1.63 11.70
N PRO A 151 -4.95 -0.76 12.07
CA PRO A 151 -5.44 0.26 11.18
C PRO A 151 -4.30 1.21 10.78
N ASP A 152 -4.44 1.80 9.61
CA ASP A 152 -3.52 2.82 9.11
C ASP A 152 -3.91 4.20 9.69
N ALA A 153 -2.97 5.16 9.71
CA ALA A 153 -3.30 6.53 10.09
C ALA A 153 -4.31 7.15 9.11
N GLU A 154 -5.23 7.98 9.61
CA GLU A 154 -6.24 8.65 8.78
C GLU A 154 -5.56 9.42 7.63
N ASN A 155 -5.98 9.14 6.40
CA ASN A 155 -5.52 9.86 5.22
C ASN A 155 -6.71 10.42 4.44
N GLN A 156 -6.96 11.72 4.60
CA GLN A 156 -8.09 12.40 3.95
C GLN A 156 -7.91 12.62 2.44
N GLN A 157 -6.71 12.39 1.89
CA GLN A 157 -6.40 12.70 0.49
C GLN A 157 -6.54 11.50 -0.46
N GLY A 158 -6.70 10.28 0.10
CA GLY A 158 -6.71 9.04 -0.67
C GLY A 158 -8.00 8.21 -0.63
N ALA A 159 -7.92 7.01 -1.21
CA ALA A 159 -8.86 5.92 -1.06
C ALA A 159 -8.59 5.15 0.24
N PHE A 160 -9.60 4.98 1.07
CA PHE A 160 -9.52 4.19 2.30
C PHE A 160 -10.86 3.53 2.61
N LEU A 161 -10.80 2.42 3.36
CA LEU A 161 -11.98 1.77 3.93
C LEU A 161 -12.04 2.12 5.41
N ARG A 162 -13.08 2.87 5.80
CA ARG A 162 -13.35 3.28 7.17
C ARG A 162 -14.30 2.31 7.84
N ILE A 163 -13.90 1.76 8.99
CA ILE A 163 -14.71 0.82 9.77
C ILE A 163 -15.16 1.50 11.05
N THR A 164 -16.46 1.55 11.27
CA THR A 164 -17.05 1.95 12.55
C THR A 164 -17.32 0.73 13.40
N LEU A 165 -16.82 0.76 14.63
CA LEU A 165 -17.05 -0.28 15.65
C LEU A 165 -18.26 0.09 16.52
N ALA A 166 -18.87 -0.91 17.16
CA ALA A 166 -20.03 -0.71 18.02
C ALA A 166 -19.78 0.25 19.20
N ASN A 167 -18.52 0.37 19.65
CA ASN A 167 -18.12 1.30 20.72
C ASN A 167 -17.87 2.74 20.22
N GLY A 168 -18.11 3.03 18.94
CA GLY A 168 -17.89 4.33 18.31
C GLY A 168 -16.46 4.56 17.82
N GLN A 169 -15.52 3.65 18.06
CA GLN A 169 -14.16 3.74 17.53
C GLN A 169 -14.17 3.60 16.00
N ILE A 170 -13.30 4.37 15.35
CA ILE A 170 -13.10 4.38 13.90
C ILE A 170 -11.73 3.79 13.58
N ASN A 171 -11.70 2.83 12.66
CA ASN A 171 -10.48 2.23 12.14
C ASN A 171 -10.41 2.43 10.63
N ASP A 172 -9.39 3.15 10.16
CA ASP A 172 -9.17 3.38 8.74
C ASP A 172 -8.14 2.39 8.18
N TYR A 173 -8.39 1.88 6.98
CA TYR A 173 -7.48 1.00 6.25
C TYR A 173 -7.17 1.62 4.90
N LYS A 174 -5.90 1.95 4.68
CA LYS A 174 -5.44 2.57 3.44
C LYS A 174 -5.59 1.59 2.28
N LEU A 175 -6.22 2.05 1.21
CA LEU A 175 -6.31 1.31 -0.04
C LEU A 175 -5.28 1.85 -1.04
N ASN A 176 -5.07 1.11 -2.13
CA ASN A 176 -4.21 1.55 -3.21
C ASN A 176 -4.83 2.76 -3.93
N GLN A 177 -3.99 3.77 -4.18
CA GLN A 177 -4.40 5.11 -4.59
C GLN A 177 -4.49 5.27 -6.12
N SER A 178 -4.08 4.25 -6.85
CA SER A 178 -4.14 4.14 -8.31
C SER A 178 -4.63 2.75 -8.70
N ARG A 179 -5.20 2.61 -9.91
CA ARG A 179 -5.57 1.31 -10.44
C ARG A 179 -4.32 0.46 -10.66
N ALA A 180 -4.36 -0.78 -10.20
CA ALA A 180 -3.31 -1.75 -10.49
C ALA A 180 -3.26 -2.12 -11.98
N VAL A 181 -4.43 -2.14 -12.64
CA VAL A 181 -4.57 -2.42 -14.08
C VAL A 181 -5.54 -1.41 -14.68
N ASN A 182 -5.17 -0.82 -15.82
CA ASN A 182 -6.01 0.15 -16.51
C ASN A 182 -7.40 -0.42 -16.82
N ASN A 183 -8.44 0.40 -16.68
CA ASN A 183 -9.85 0.03 -16.89
C ASN A 183 -10.36 -1.15 -16.02
N LYS A 184 -9.69 -1.46 -14.90
CA LYS A 184 -10.16 -2.46 -13.93
C LYS A 184 -10.20 -1.87 -12.52
N MET A 185 -11.19 -2.31 -11.75
CA MET A 185 -11.28 -2.02 -10.33
C MET A 185 -10.16 -2.74 -9.57
N ASN A 186 -9.70 -2.11 -8.50
CA ASN A 186 -8.87 -2.77 -7.50
C ASN A 186 -9.75 -3.63 -6.58
N LYS A 187 -9.18 -4.70 -6.05
CA LYS A 187 -9.79 -5.52 -5.00
C LYS A 187 -9.22 -5.13 -3.64
N PHE A 188 -10.05 -5.11 -2.60
CA PHE A 188 -9.60 -5.10 -1.21
C PHE A 188 -10.05 -6.36 -0.47
N HIS A 189 -9.28 -6.74 0.55
CA HIS A 189 -9.58 -7.82 1.50
C HIS A 189 -8.97 -7.42 2.84
N ILE A 190 -9.82 -7.13 3.83
CA ILE A 190 -9.41 -6.66 5.15
C ILE A 190 -10.06 -7.55 6.22
N ASN A 191 -9.26 -8.02 7.17
CA ASN A 191 -9.73 -8.75 8.34
C ASN A 191 -9.80 -7.83 9.55
N ILE A 192 -10.95 -7.80 10.21
CA ILE A 192 -11.21 -7.10 11.47
C ILE A 192 -11.40 -8.13 12.57
N GLU A 193 -10.92 -7.88 13.78
CA GLU A 193 -11.21 -8.76 14.91
C GLU A 193 -12.72 -8.75 15.19
N ARG A 194 -13.35 -9.93 15.18
CA ARG A 194 -14.80 -10.04 15.34
C ARG A 194 -15.29 -9.51 16.68
N LYS A 195 -14.50 -9.70 17.74
CA LYS A 195 -14.81 -9.22 19.10
C LYS A 195 -14.93 -7.69 19.20
N LEU A 196 -14.37 -6.95 18.24
CA LEU A 196 -14.51 -5.49 18.18
C LEU A 196 -15.88 -5.05 17.67
N SER A 197 -16.72 -5.98 17.22
CA SER A 197 -18.08 -5.75 16.73
C SER A 197 -18.13 -4.63 15.69
N PRO A 198 -17.50 -4.80 14.51
CA PRO A 198 -17.65 -3.84 13.42
C PRO A 198 -19.11 -3.79 12.97
N ILE A 199 -19.66 -2.58 12.86
CA ILE A 199 -21.06 -2.35 12.52
C ILE A 199 -21.24 -1.70 11.14
N LYS A 200 -20.21 -1.06 10.60
CA LYS A 200 -20.32 -0.34 9.33
C LYS A 200 -18.97 -0.23 8.63
N ALA A 201 -18.99 -0.35 7.31
CA ALA A 201 -17.86 -0.09 6.43
C ALA A 201 -18.21 1.04 5.44
N GLU A 202 -17.31 1.99 5.28
CA GLU A 202 -17.46 3.13 4.38
C GLU A 202 -16.24 3.26 3.48
N LEU A 203 -16.46 3.23 2.16
CA LEU A 203 -15.43 3.50 1.17
C LEU A 203 -15.35 5.01 0.93
N PHE A 204 -14.21 5.59 1.26
CA PHE A 204 -13.88 6.96 0.93
C PHE A 204 -12.94 7.01 -0.27
N ILE A 205 -13.16 7.98 -1.15
CA ILE A 205 -12.24 8.34 -2.24
C ILE A 205 -12.08 9.86 -2.21
N LYS A 206 -10.84 10.33 -2.06
CA LYS A 206 -10.49 11.76 -2.06
C LYS A 206 -11.34 12.56 -1.06
N GLY A 207 -11.47 12.02 0.16
CA GLY A 207 -12.21 12.65 1.26
C GLY A 207 -13.73 12.55 1.20
N LYS A 208 -14.31 11.97 0.15
CA LYS A 208 -15.77 11.78 0.03
C LYS A 208 -16.15 10.33 0.29
N SER A 209 -17.16 10.10 1.13
CA SER A 209 -17.81 8.79 1.27
C SER A 209 -18.60 8.47 0.01
N ILE A 210 -18.22 7.41 -0.70
CA ILE A 210 -18.82 7.02 -1.98
C ILE A 210 -19.76 5.82 -1.82
N LEU A 211 -19.47 4.91 -0.89
CA LEU A 211 -20.26 3.71 -0.66
C LEU A 211 -20.23 3.34 0.82
N THR A 212 -21.38 3.00 1.37
CA THR A 212 -21.54 2.56 2.76
C THR A 212 -22.22 1.20 2.77
N GLN A 213 -21.74 0.31 3.65
CA GLN A 213 -22.30 -1.00 3.89
C GLN A 213 -22.44 -1.22 5.40
N GLU A 214 -23.66 -1.46 5.87
CA GLU A 214 -23.89 -1.92 7.23
C GLU A 214 -23.40 -3.37 7.38
N ILE A 215 -22.81 -3.65 8.53
CA ILE A 215 -22.28 -4.96 8.89
C ILE A 215 -23.23 -5.55 9.94
N GLN A 216 -23.83 -6.68 9.58
CA GLN A 216 -24.59 -7.51 10.51
C GLN A 216 -23.75 -8.74 10.79
N LEU A 217 -23.60 -9.05 12.08
CA LEU A 217 -22.89 -10.26 12.53
C LEU A 217 -23.92 -11.25 13.04
N ASP A 218 -23.72 -12.51 12.71
CA ASP A 218 -24.51 -13.60 13.27
C ASP A 218 -24.12 -13.80 14.74
N ASN A 219 -25.07 -14.22 15.57
CA ASN A 219 -24.80 -14.50 16.99
C ASN A 219 -24.21 -15.89 17.22
N GLU A 220 -23.80 -16.59 16.16
CA GLU A 220 -23.27 -17.94 16.24
C GLU A 220 -21.85 -17.96 16.80
N GLU A 221 -21.55 -19.05 17.53
CA GLU A 221 -20.20 -19.32 17.99
C GLU A 221 -19.36 -19.89 16.85
N LEU A 222 -18.27 -19.19 16.52
CA LEU A 222 -17.37 -19.59 15.44
C LEU A 222 -16.33 -20.59 15.98
N THR A 223 -16.48 -21.86 15.63
CA THR A 223 -15.58 -22.93 16.07
C THR A 223 -14.42 -23.14 15.07
N THR A 224 -13.22 -23.37 15.60
CA THR A 224 -12.05 -23.80 14.80
C THR A 224 -11.60 -25.18 15.25
N THR A 225 -11.23 -26.03 14.30
CA THR A 225 -10.56 -27.32 14.57
C THR A 225 -9.11 -27.25 14.10
N ILE A 226 -8.18 -27.71 14.94
CA ILE A 226 -6.76 -27.83 14.61
C ILE A 226 -6.39 -29.30 14.76
N ASN A 227 -5.92 -29.92 13.68
CA ASN A 227 -5.46 -31.31 13.68
C ASN A 227 -3.93 -31.35 13.64
N GLY A 228 -3.30 -32.20 14.45
CA GLY A 228 -1.85 -32.38 14.49
C GLY A 228 -1.23 -31.98 15.83
N ILE A 229 0.06 -31.60 15.82
CA ILE A 229 0.81 -31.23 17.03
C ILE A 229 0.42 -29.81 17.44
N THR A 230 -0.28 -29.69 18.56
CA THR A 230 -0.38 -28.44 19.31
C THR A 230 0.99 -28.14 19.93
N GLN A 231 1.65 -27.08 19.46
CA GLN A 231 2.86 -26.54 20.10
C GLN A 231 2.50 -25.74 21.35
#